data_AF-A0A444U389-F1
#
_entry.id   AF-A0A444U389-F1
#
_cell.length_a   1.000
_cell.length_b   1.000
_cell.length_c   1.000
_cell.angle_alpha   90.00
_cell.angle_beta   90.00
_cell.angle_gamma   90.00
#
_symmetry.space_group_name_H-M   'P 1'
#
loop_
_entity.id
_entity.type
_entity.pdbx_description
1 polymer ?
#
loop_
_entity_poly.entity_id
_entity_poly.type
_entity_poly.pdbx_seq_one_letter_code
_entity_poly.pdbx_strand_id
1 'polypeptide(L)' 'MSEKRKRVDLPLAQKSELLKELASPVVSQAAVAKKFGMSTSQVSRLVNGKDETLKQFENNVNSNQKRQRAGKDE' A
#
# COMPACT_ATOMS: atom_id res chain seq x y z
N MET A 1 -17.24 11.07 -18.01
CA MET A 1 -15.85 10.66 -18.29
C MET A 1 -15.15 10.43 -16.96
N SER A 2 -14.82 9.20 -16.58
CA SER A 2 -14.07 8.94 -15.35
C SER A 2 -12.60 9.31 -15.61
N GLU A 3 -12.10 10.37 -14.96
CA GLU A 3 -10.67 10.69 -15.01
C GLU A 3 -9.87 9.45 -14.56
N LYS A 4 -9.00 8.94 -15.44
CA LYS A 4 -8.08 7.87 -15.08
C LYS A 4 -7.15 8.39 -13.99
N ARG A 5 -7.49 8.13 -12.72
CA ARG A 5 -6.61 8.45 -11.60
C ARG A 5 -5.25 7.80 -11.84
N LYS A 6 -4.19 8.60 -11.79
CA LYS A 6 -2.81 8.12 -11.91
C LYS A 6 -2.56 7.07 -10.83
N ARG A 7 -1.92 5.96 -11.21
CA ARG A 7 -1.57 4.87 -10.29
C ARG A 7 -0.56 5.40 -9.27
N VAL A 8 -0.94 5.37 -7.98
CA VAL A 8 -0.04 5.74 -6.88
C VAL A 8 0.79 4.51 -6.50
N ASP A 9 2.04 4.46 -6.94
CA ASP A 9 2.99 3.41 -6.56
C ASP A 9 3.70 3.80 -5.25
N LEU A 10 3.11 3.41 -4.13
CA LEU A 10 3.75 3.54 -2.82
C LEU A 10 4.88 2.52 -2.63
N PRO A 11 6.02 2.93 -2.03
CA PRO A 11 6.99 2.01 -1.46
C PRO A 11 6.38 1.08 -0.41
N LEU A 12 7.01 -0.07 -0.20
CA LEU A 12 6.58 -1.05 0.79
C LEU A 12 6.51 -0.46 2.20
N ALA A 13 7.47 0.40 2.57
CA ALA A 13 7.46 1.14 3.83
C ALA A 13 6.18 1.98 4.00
N GLN A 14 5.81 2.78 3.01
CA GLN A 14 4.62 3.64 3.08
C GLN A 14 3.31 2.83 3.09
N LYS A 15 3.28 1.66 2.44
CA LYS A 15 2.15 0.73 2.56
C LYS A 15 2.03 0.17 3.98
N SER A 16 3.14 -0.16 4.62
CA SER A 16 3.15 -0.64 6.01
C SER A 16 2.69 0.44 7.00
N GLU A 17 3.13 1.68 6.81
CA GLU A 17 2.74 2.84 7.63
C GLU A 17 1.24 3.12 7.51
N LEU A 18 0.72 3.11 6.28
CA LEU A 18 -0.71 3.20 6.01
C LEU A 18 -1.53 2.14 6.76
N LEU A 19 -1.07 0.89 6.77
CA LEU A 19 -1.76 -0.21 7.47
C LEU A 19 -1.72 -0.04 8.99
N LYS A 20 -0.62 0.50 9.54
CA LYS A 20 -0.52 0.84 10.96
C LYS A 20 -1.48 1.96 11.34
N GLU A 21 -1.64 2.98 10.50
CA GLU A 21 -2.60 4.06 10.74
C GLU A 21 -4.05 3.55 10.74
N LEU A 22 -4.38 2.64 9.83
CA LEU A 22 -5.71 2.02 9.76
C LEU A 22 -6.00 1.03 10.90
N ALA A 23 -4.99 0.58 11.63
CA ALA A 23 -5.20 -0.21 12.82
C ALA A 23 -5.82 0.63 13.96
N SER A 24 -5.71 1.96 13.90
CA SER A 24 -6.39 2.85 14.83
C SER A 24 -7.89 2.91 14.54
N PRO A 25 -8.78 2.66 15.53
CA PRO A 25 -10.23 2.67 15.33
C PRO A 25 -10.78 4.07 14.99
N VAL A 26 -9.98 5.12 15.14
CA VAL A 26 -10.37 6.52 14.88
C VAL A 26 -10.17 6.90 13.41
N VAL A 27 -9.30 6.18 12.69
CA VAL A 27 -8.85 6.56 11.35
C VAL A 27 -9.65 5.81 10.28
N SER A 28 -10.36 6.56 9.42
CA SER A 28 -11.12 5.97 8.32
C SER A 28 -10.27 5.75 7.06
N GLN A 29 -10.67 4.78 6.23
CA GLN A 29 -10.04 4.54 4.91
C GLN A 29 -10.07 5.77 4.00
N ALA A 30 -11.10 6.61 4.11
CA ALA A 30 -11.22 7.84 3.33
C ALA A 30 -10.18 8.90 3.77
N ALA A 31 -9.96 9.05 5.08
CA ALA A 31 -8.95 9.96 5.61
C ALA A 31 -7.54 9.55 5.15
N VAL A 32 -7.25 8.25 5.20
CA VAL A 32 -5.98 7.66 4.77
C VAL A 32 -5.79 7.80 3.26
N ALA A 33 -6.83 7.52 2.46
CA ALA A 33 -6.76 7.70 1.02
C ALA A 33 -6.38 9.14 0.65
N LYS A 34 -6.96 10.14 1.33
CA LYS A 34 -6.63 11.55 1.13
C LYS A 34 -5.18 11.86 1.54
N LYS A 35 -4.73 11.36 2.69
CA LYS A 35 -3.37 11.57 3.20
C LYS A 35 -2.30 11.02 2.24
N PHE A 36 -2.52 9.83 1.67
CA PHE A 36 -1.59 9.17 0.77
C PHE A 36 -1.88 9.44 -0.72
N GLY A 37 -2.79 10.36 -1.04
CA GLY A 37 -3.10 10.77 -2.41
C GLY A 37 -3.70 9.67 -3.30
N MET A 38 -4.31 8.65 -2.71
CA MET A 38 -4.81 7.46 -3.42
C MET A 38 -6.33 7.34 -3.41
N SER A 39 -6.85 6.34 -4.11
CA SER A 39 -8.27 6.01 -4.08
C SER A 39 -8.61 5.15 -2.85
N THR A 40 -9.83 5.26 -2.35
CA THR A 40 -10.33 4.39 -1.26
C THR A 40 -10.34 2.92 -1.67
N SER A 41 -10.59 2.61 -2.95
CA SER A 41 -10.49 1.25 -3.48
C SER A 41 -9.07 0.69 -3.42
N GLN A 42 -8.06 1.52 -3.65
CA GLN A 42 -6.65 1.12 -3.48
C GLN A 42 -6.32 0.85 -2.00
N VAL A 43 -6.84 1.66 -1.07
CA VAL A 43 -6.73 1.40 0.38
C VAL A 43 -7.38 0.08 0.75
N SER A 44 -8.61 -0.17 0.31
CA SER A 44 -9.33 -1.42 0.58
C SER A 44 -8.56 -2.64 0.08
N ARG A 45 -7.95 -2.57 -1.12
CA ARG A 45 -7.09 -3.65 -1.64
C ARG A 45 -5.85 -3.89 -0.75
N LEU A 46 -5.23 -2.82 -0.26
CA LEU A 46 -4.09 -2.95 0.67
C LEU A 46 -4.52 -3.59 2.00
N VAL A 47 -5.69 -3.23 2.53
CA VAL A 47 -6.25 -3.82 3.76
C VAL A 47 -6.54 -5.31 3.57
N ASN A 48 -7.12 -5.71 2.44
CA ASN A 48 -7.39 -7.13 2.16
C ASN A 48 -6.10 -7.97 2.04
N GLY A 49 -5.01 -7.37 1.53
CA GLY A 49 -3.68 -7.98 1.43
C GLY A 49 -2.73 -7.59 2.56
N LYS A 50 -3.24 -7.18 3.74
CA LYS A 50 -2.41 -6.62 4.81
C LYS A 50 -1.35 -7.59 5.29
N ASP A 51 -1.69 -8.86 5.46
CA ASP A 51 -0.80 -9.86 6.06
C ASP A 51 0.36 -10.16 5.12
N GLU A 52 0.08 -10.24 3.81
CA GLU A 52 1.10 -10.40 2.79
C GLU A 52 2.01 -9.16 2.70
N THR A 53 1.44 -7.96 2.77
CA THR A 53 2.21 -6.70 2.72
C THR A 53 3.13 -6.56 3.93
N LEU A 54 2.66 -6.90 5.13
CA LEU A 54 3.44 -6.88 6.36
C LEU A 54 4.53 -7.94 6.35
N LYS A 55 4.19 -9.18 5.97
CA LYS A 55 5.18 -10.26 5.81
C LYS A 55 6.24 -9.90 4.78
N GLN A 56 5.87 -9.28 3.66
CA GLN A 56 6.84 -8.76 2.70
C GLN A 56 7.71 -7.67 3.32
N PHE A 57 7.16 -6.75 4.10
CA PHE A 57 7.95 -5.70 4.75
C PHE A 57 8.96 -6.28 5.75
N GLU A 58 8.57 -7.29 6.53
CA GLU A 58 9.44 -7.96 7.50
C GLU A 58 10.58 -8.75 6.84
N ASN A 59 10.30 -9.43 5.72
CA ASN A 59 11.26 -10.30 5.04
C ASN A 59 12.14 -9.57 4.00
N ASN A 60 11.83 -8.32 3.65
CA ASN A 60 12.46 -7.64 2.53
C ASN A 60 13.49 -6.61 3.00
N VAL A 61 14.74 -6.80 2.54
CA VAL A 61 15.88 -5.93 2.86
C VAL A 61 15.70 -4.52 2.27
N ASN A 62 14.87 -4.35 1.23
CA ASN A 62 14.62 -3.06 0.58
C ASN A 62 13.17 -2.56 0.79
N SER A 63 12.97 -1.84 1.88
CA SER A 63 11.72 -1.18 2.26
C SER A 63 11.25 -0.07 1.28
N ASN A 64 12.15 0.44 0.43
CA ASN A 64 11.85 1.43 -0.61
C ASN A 64 11.36 0.80 -1.92
N GLN A 65 11.29 -0.52 -2.01
CA GLN A 65 10.82 -1.22 -3.21
C GLN A 65 9.33 -0.90 -3.47
N LYS A 66 9.04 -0.41 -4.69
CA LYS A 66 7.67 -0.08 -5.13
C LYS A 66 6.94 -1.26 -5.76
N ARG A 67 7.67 -2.16 -6.44
CA ARG A 67 7.13 -3.33 -7.14
C ARG A 67 8.04 -4.54 -6.93
N GLN A 68 7.44 -5.70 -6.65
CA GLN A 68 8.07 -7.00 -6.81
C GLN A 68 8.37 -7.20 -8.30
N ARG A 69 9.61 -7.55 -8.63
CA ARG A 69 9.97 -8.09 -9.94
C ARG A 69 10.46 -9.50 -9.67
N ALA A 70 9.82 -10.51 -10.24
CA ALA A 70 10.53 -11.75 -10.48
C ALA A 70 11.73 -11.37 -11.36
N GLY A 71 12.94 -11.80 -11.01
CA GLY A 71 14.05 -11.73 -11.95
C GLY A 71 13.64 -12.42 -13.26
N LYS A 72 14.34 -12.13 -14.35
CA LYS A 72 14.31 -13.09 -15.46
C LYS A 72 14.92 -14.37 -14.90
N ASP A 73 14.10 -15.38 -14.64
CA ASP A 73 14.60 -16.73 -14.50
C ASP A 73 15.40 -17.04 -15.78
N GLU A 74 16.62 -17.52 -15.59
CA GLU A 74 17.62 -17.84 -16.62
C GLU A 74 17.24 -19.11 -17.40
#